data_AF-A0A6C0BVI6-F1
#
_entry.id   AF-A0A6C0BVI6-F1
#
_cell.length_a   1.000
_cell.length_b   1.000
_cell.length_c   1.000
_cell.angle_alpha   90.00
_cell.angle_beta   90.00
_cell.angle_gamma   90.00
#
_symmetry.space_group_name_H-M   'P 1'
#
loop_
_entity.id
_entity.type
_entity.pdbx_description
1 polymer ?
#
loop_
_entity_poly.entity_id
_entity_poly.type
_entity_poly.pdbx_seq_one_letter_code
_entity_poly.pdbx_strand_id
1 'polypeptide(L)'
;MSKFNVSLQNVNFENDILSFKISGSESFGLDKSMINCIRRTILTDIPTVAFRVDENTVKDIKVNENTGSIHNEMLLQRISLIPLYINPQNYHNNYLFELKVKHDNDNIYKFVTAKDFNIYPLIPKIQMRVDEIEDGNINPELKDILESKNIENYDLKNPLSEKKKENIFRPFIFKKEKNYCLITELKNTNTENMQQTLDLYGVPSLSTGKEHSRYQSVSLANYTFVKDQTMIDSVISEKISLENVPEEKQEEFARKITLSESERYYKRDIDNEPYEYEFSIKSVHYLESGEIFMKSIELIIDKLDNIKLQCLNLLKDKKSSISVNKKNDILYDIIMYNEGHTMGNLIQSHIVRRCINEESMIQLCGYKRTHPLEECMILFISLNPGHKIIKESETNKFQMIMTFIMEELNVLKEQFKTILKSSEESDLIKGSGN
;
A
#
# COMPACT_ATOMS: atom_id res chain seq x y z
N MET A 1 9.47 -15.69 -28.99
CA MET A 1 9.05 -14.61 -28.06
C MET A 1 9.94 -14.67 -26.85
N SER A 2 10.55 -13.55 -26.45
CA SER A 2 11.30 -13.45 -25.20
C SER A 2 10.37 -13.79 -24.03
N LYS A 3 10.86 -14.61 -23.08
CA LYS A 3 10.08 -15.01 -21.91
C LYS A 3 10.22 -13.94 -20.83
N PHE A 4 9.12 -13.57 -20.18
CA PHE A 4 9.18 -12.72 -18.99
C PHE A 4 10.01 -13.39 -17.90
N ASN A 5 11.03 -12.69 -17.42
CA ASN A 5 11.90 -13.09 -16.34
C ASN A 5 12.22 -11.87 -15.48
N VAL A 6 12.42 -12.10 -14.18
CA VAL A 6 12.74 -11.05 -13.22
C VAL A 6 13.86 -11.55 -12.33
N SER A 7 14.79 -10.67 -11.98
CA SER A 7 15.82 -10.94 -10.98
C SER A 7 15.83 -9.86 -9.92
N LEU A 8 16.01 -10.29 -8.66
CA LEU A 8 16.24 -9.41 -7.52
C LEU A 8 17.69 -9.54 -7.09
N GLN A 9 18.38 -8.41 -6.92
CA GLN A 9 19.80 -8.35 -6.60
C GLN A 9 20.07 -7.25 -5.58
N ASN A 10 21.27 -7.26 -4.98
CA ASN A 10 21.74 -6.23 -4.05
C ASN A 10 20.76 -5.96 -2.90
N VAL A 11 20.19 -7.03 -2.33
CA VAL A 11 19.31 -6.90 -1.15
C VAL A 11 20.14 -6.43 0.03
N ASN A 12 19.79 -5.26 0.56
CA ASN A 12 20.43 -4.63 1.70
C ASN A 12 19.36 -4.22 2.73
N PHE A 13 19.69 -4.35 4.01
CA PHE A 13 18.84 -3.91 5.11
C PHE A 13 19.65 -2.99 6.03
N GLU A 14 19.30 -1.71 6.05
CA GLU A 14 20.02 -0.69 6.83
C GLU A 14 19.03 0.31 7.43
N ASN A 15 19.13 0.60 8.74
CA ASN A 15 18.26 1.56 9.44
C ASN A 15 16.74 1.29 9.27
N ASP A 16 16.36 0.01 9.31
CA ASP A 16 15.01 -0.51 9.06
C ASP A 16 14.51 -0.30 7.61
N ILE A 17 15.40 0.06 6.68
CA ILE A 17 15.08 0.25 5.27
C ILE A 17 15.60 -0.97 4.50
N LEU A 18 14.68 -1.66 3.85
CA LEU A 18 14.98 -2.70 2.87
C LEU A 18 15.17 -2.04 1.51
N SER A 19 16.35 -2.20 0.91
CA SER A 19 16.67 -1.72 -0.43
C SER A 19 17.15 -2.87 -1.30
N PHE A 20 16.72 -2.90 -2.56
CA PHE A 20 17.12 -3.93 -3.52
C PHE A 20 16.95 -3.44 -4.95
N LYS A 21 17.63 -4.12 -5.89
CA LYS A 21 17.43 -3.93 -7.32
C LYS A 21 16.49 -4.99 -7.85
N ILE A 22 15.54 -4.58 -8.70
CA ILE A 22 14.64 -5.47 -9.44
C ILE A 22 14.76 -5.17 -10.93
N SER A 23 15.00 -6.20 -11.73
CA SER A 23 15.24 -6.05 -13.17
C SER A 23 14.50 -7.09 -14.01
N GLY A 24 14.00 -6.67 -15.17
CA GLY A 24 13.61 -7.56 -16.26
C GLY A 24 14.79 -7.90 -17.18
N SER A 25 14.53 -8.63 -18.25
CA SER A 25 15.49 -8.76 -19.36
C SER A 25 15.46 -7.54 -20.27
N GLU A 26 16.56 -7.24 -20.96
CA GLU A 26 16.62 -6.16 -21.95
C GLU A 26 15.72 -6.41 -23.17
N SER A 27 15.46 -7.69 -23.51
CA SER A 27 14.65 -8.07 -24.67
C SER A 27 13.15 -8.15 -24.41
N PHE A 28 12.73 -8.32 -23.15
CA PHE A 28 11.32 -8.26 -22.78
C PHE A 28 10.99 -6.98 -22.02
N GLY A 29 11.83 -6.59 -21.08
CA GLY A 29 11.64 -5.44 -20.19
C GLY A 29 10.96 -5.79 -18.87
N LEU A 30 10.81 -4.80 -18.00
CA LEU A 30 9.97 -4.87 -16.80
C LEU A 30 9.24 -3.54 -16.70
N ASP A 31 7.94 -3.54 -17.00
CA ASP A 31 7.23 -2.29 -17.24
C ASP A 31 7.07 -1.45 -15.97
N LYS A 32 7.29 -0.14 -16.08
CA LYS A 32 7.17 0.81 -14.95
C LYS A 32 5.78 0.78 -14.31
N SER A 33 4.74 0.45 -15.08
CA SER A 33 3.39 0.30 -14.57
C SER A 33 3.28 -0.83 -13.56
N MET A 34 4.02 -1.93 -13.73
CA MET A 34 4.06 -3.06 -12.79
C MET A 34 4.74 -2.67 -11.48
N ILE A 35 5.91 -2.04 -11.56
CA ILE A 35 6.64 -1.57 -10.37
C ILE A 35 5.85 -0.50 -9.63
N ASN A 36 5.24 0.44 -10.35
CA ASN A 36 4.37 1.45 -9.74
C ASN A 36 3.09 0.84 -9.16
N CYS A 37 2.56 -0.21 -9.76
CA CYS A 37 1.42 -0.95 -9.21
C CYS A 37 1.77 -1.54 -7.85
N ILE A 38 2.89 -2.25 -7.74
CA ILE A 38 3.42 -2.79 -6.48
C ILE A 38 3.57 -1.67 -5.45
N ARG A 39 4.29 -0.59 -5.79
CA ARG A 39 4.50 0.56 -4.90
C ARG A 39 3.19 1.16 -4.38
N ARG A 40 2.20 1.34 -5.25
CA ARG A 40 0.90 1.91 -4.86
C ARG A 40 0.11 0.96 -3.96
N THR A 41 0.14 -0.34 -4.26
CA THR A 41 -0.53 -1.35 -3.43
C THR A 41 0.10 -1.44 -2.04
N ILE A 42 1.42 -1.36 -1.93
CA ILE A 42 2.11 -1.24 -0.64
C ILE A 42 1.58 -0.05 0.16
N LEU A 43 1.44 1.12 -0.47
CA LEU A 43 1.02 2.34 0.21
C LEU A 43 -0.45 2.35 0.63
N THR A 44 -1.34 1.77 -0.18
CA THR A 44 -2.79 2.02 0.00
C THR A 44 -3.64 0.79 0.24
N ASP A 45 -3.23 -0.41 -0.21
CA ASP A 45 -4.12 -1.58 -0.23
C ASP A 45 -3.88 -2.57 0.91
N ILE A 46 -2.72 -2.52 1.58
CA ILE A 46 -2.40 -3.45 2.67
C ILE A 46 -3.22 -3.08 3.92
N PRO A 47 -4.04 -3.99 4.48
CA PRO A 47 -4.82 -3.72 5.68
C PRO A 47 -3.94 -3.48 6.90
N THR A 48 -4.34 -2.58 7.78
CA THR A 48 -3.65 -2.23 9.03
C THR A 48 -4.67 -1.89 10.12
N VAL A 49 -4.22 -1.86 11.38
CA VAL A 49 -5.06 -1.57 12.55
C VAL A 49 -4.70 -0.19 13.10
N ALA A 50 -5.68 0.71 13.19
CA ALA A 50 -5.51 2.06 13.74
C ALA A 50 -6.85 2.62 14.26
N PHE A 51 -6.80 3.69 15.06
CA PHE A 51 -8.01 4.33 15.57
C PHE A 51 -8.64 5.26 14.54
N ARG A 52 -9.90 5.04 14.22
CA ARG A 52 -10.73 5.96 13.45
C ARG A 52 -11.23 7.09 14.36
N VAL A 53 -10.98 8.34 13.99
CA VAL A 53 -11.37 9.51 14.80
C VAL A 53 -11.99 10.64 13.98
N ASP A 54 -12.25 10.41 12.70
CA ASP A 54 -12.76 11.42 11.77
C ASP A 54 -14.20 11.83 12.11
N GLU A 55 -14.51 13.12 11.97
CA GLU A 55 -15.77 13.71 12.44
C GLU A 55 -17.03 13.11 11.79
N ASN A 56 -16.91 12.64 10.54
CA ASN A 56 -18.03 12.07 9.77
C ASN A 56 -18.24 10.56 10.02
N THR A 57 -17.52 9.99 10.99
CA THR A 57 -17.52 8.54 11.25
C THR A 57 -17.74 8.26 12.74
N VAL A 58 -18.13 7.03 13.05
CA VAL A 58 -18.15 6.56 14.45
C VAL A 58 -16.69 6.52 14.94
N LYS A 59 -16.38 7.38 15.93
CA LYS A 59 -15.06 7.44 16.53
C LYS A 59 -14.78 6.20 17.36
N ASP A 60 -13.60 5.63 17.20
CA ASP A 60 -13.14 4.45 17.93
C ASP A 60 -12.73 4.75 19.38
N ILE A 61 -12.51 6.02 19.71
CA ILE A 61 -12.05 6.47 21.02
C ILE A 61 -13.14 7.32 21.68
N LYS A 62 -13.44 6.99 22.93
CA LYS A 62 -14.29 7.77 23.83
C LYS A 62 -13.42 8.45 24.88
N VAL A 63 -13.56 9.76 25.01
CA VAL A 63 -12.92 10.55 26.06
C VAL A 63 -13.91 10.68 27.22
N ASN A 64 -13.56 10.15 28.38
CA ASN A 64 -14.36 10.26 29.60
C ASN A 64 -14.03 11.57 30.33
N GLU A 65 -12.74 11.89 30.44
CA GLU A 65 -12.24 13.07 31.13
C GLU A 65 -10.98 13.59 30.44
N ASN A 66 -10.92 14.89 30.17
CA ASN A 66 -9.71 15.57 29.72
C ASN A 66 -9.68 16.98 30.31
N THR A 67 -8.83 17.18 31.30
CA THR A 67 -8.57 18.50 31.92
C THR A 67 -7.18 19.04 31.54
N GLY A 68 -6.52 18.38 30.57
CA GLY A 68 -5.24 18.79 30.02
C GLY A 68 -5.32 20.01 29.11
N SER A 69 -4.17 20.47 28.63
CA SER A 69 -4.09 21.67 27.77
C SER A 69 -4.45 21.42 26.30
N ILE A 70 -4.43 20.16 25.83
CA ILE A 70 -4.72 19.81 24.44
C ILE A 70 -6.20 19.44 24.31
N HIS A 71 -6.91 20.09 23.38
CA HIS A 71 -8.31 19.78 23.06
C HIS A 71 -8.47 18.35 22.52
N ASN A 72 -9.65 17.76 22.74
CA ASN A 72 -9.93 16.37 22.43
C ASN A 72 -9.61 16.02 20.98
N GLU A 73 -9.98 16.87 20.02
CA GLU A 73 -9.78 16.63 18.58
C GLU A 73 -8.29 16.44 18.25
N MET A 74 -7.44 17.33 18.75
CA MET A 74 -5.98 17.26 18.55
C MET A 74 -5.37 16.06 19.27
N LEU A 75 -5.87 15.74 20.47
CA LEU A 75 -5.41 14.58 21.22
C LEU A 75 -5.75 13.28 20.47
N LEU A 76 -7.00 13.14 20.01
CA LEU A 76 -7.48 11.99 19.26
C LEU A 76 -6.72 11.82 17.94
N GLN A 77 -6.44 12.91 17.22
CA GLN A 77 -5.60 12.87 16.01
C GLN A 77 -4.21 12.32 16.32
N ARG A 78 -3.55 12.81 17.38
CA ARG A 78 -2.22 12.32 17.78
C ARG A 78 -2.23 10.84 18.15
N ILE A 79 -3.23 10.40 18.91
CA ILE A 79 -3.37 8.98 19.28
C ILE A 79 -3.60 8.12 18.03
N SER A 80 -4.43 8.58 17.10
CA SER A 80 -4.76 7.84 15.88
C SER A 80 -3.58 7.64 14.93
N LEU A 81 -2.55 8.48 15.03
CA LEU A 81 -1.34 8.40 14.21
C LEU A 81 -0.23 7.55 14.86
N ILE A 82 -0.45 7.01 16.06
CA ILE A 82 0.50 6.08 16.69
C ILE A 82 0.40 4.73 15.95
N PRO A 83 1.50 4.22 15.36
CA PRO A 83 1.49 2.92 14.72
C PRO A 83 1.15 1.80 15.69
N LEU A 84 0.24 0.91 15.29
CA LEU A 84 -0.09 -0.31 16.02
C LEU A 84 0.37 -1.52 15.20
N TYR A 85 1.37 -2.22 15.71
CA TYR A 85 1.98 -3.38 15.08
C TYR A 85 1.18 -4.66 15.40
N ILE A 86 -0.11 -4.64 15.07
CA ILE A 86 -1.07 -5.74 15.28
C ILE A 86 -1.26 -6.45 13.94
N ASN A 87 -1.31 -7.79 13.95
CA ASN A 87 -1.57 -8.57 12.75
C ASN A 87 -3.02 -8.31 12.26
N PRO A 88 -3.22 -7.67 11.10
CA PRO A 88 -4.56 -7.36 10.59
C PRO A 88 -5.37 -8.59 10.22
N GLN A 89 -4.73 -9.72 9.89
CA GLN A 89 -5.43 -10.94 9.43
C GLN A 89 -6.24 -11.60 10.54
N ASN A 90 -5.72 -11.54 11.77
CA ASN A 90 -6.33 -12.20 12.94
C ASN A 90 -6.97 -11.17 13.89
N TYR A 91 -7.09 -9.93 13.46
CA TYR A 91 -7.63 -8.86 14.30
C TYR A 91 -9.15 -8.81 14.18
N HIS A 92 -9.82 -9.09 15.30
CA HIS A 92 -11.29 -9.10 15.39
C HIS A 92 -11.77 -8.19 16.53
N ASN A 93 -11.24 -6.97 16.62
CA ASN A 93 -11.54 -6.00 17.70
C ASN A 93 -11.21 -6.54 19.10
N ASN A 94 -10.19 -7.40 19.20
CA ASN A 94 -9.90 -8.16 20.41
C ASN A 94 -9.10 -7.39 21.48
N TYR A 95 -8.80 -6.11 21.26
CA TYR A 95 -8.02 -5.28 22.18
C TYR A 95 -8.71 -3.94 22.48
N LEU A 96 -8.93 -3.66 23.77
CA LEU A 96 -9.34 -2.35 24.27
C LEU A 96 -8.13 -1.62 24.85
N PHE A 97 -7.90 -0.40 24.37
CA PHE A 97 -6.84 0.48 24.84
C PHE A 97 -7.44 1.49 25.80
N GLU A 98 -6.89 1.60 27.00
CA GLU A 98 -7.28 2.58 28.01
C GLU A 98 -6.07 3.44 28.36
N LEU A 99 -6.25 4.75 28.37
CA LEU A 99 -5.28 5.72 28.86
C LEU A 99 -5.89 6.45 30.02
N LYS A 100 -5.44 6.11 31.23
CA LYS A 100 -5.91 6.70 32.48
C LYS A 100 -4.74 7.23 33.29
N VAL A 101 -4.50 8.54 33.17
CA VAL A 101 -3.35 9.20 33.79
C VAL A 101 -3.81 10.42 34.58
N LYS A 102 -3.33 10.54 35.81
CA LYS A 102 -3.48 11.70 36.67
C LYS A 102 -2.11 12.30 36.99
N HIS A 103 -2.02 13.62 36.98
CA HIS A 103 -0.83 14.35 37.44
C HIS A 103 -0.74 14.28 38.97
N ASP A 104 0.42 13.89 39.49
CA ASP A 104 0.68 13.69 40.94
C ASP A 104 1.06 14.99 41.68
N ASN A 105 1.34 16.07 40.94
CA ASN A 105 1.81 17.38 41.43
C ASN A 105 3.24 17.37 42.01
N ASP A 106 3.99 16.29 41.80
CA ASP A 106 5.39 16.19 42.27
C ASP A 106 6.36 16.93 41.33
N ASN A 107 6.10 16.86 40.02
CA ASN A 107 6.90 17.51 38.99
C ASN A 107 6.14 18.66 38.31
N ILE A 108 6.83 19.52 37.55
CA ILE A 108 6.17 20.60 36.79
C ILE A 108 5.32 20.00 35.66
N TYR A 109 5.85 18.95 35.02
CA TYR A 109 5.23 18.27 33.88
C TYR A 109 5.25 16.76 34.08
N LYS A 110 4.20 16.10 33.61
CA LYS A 110 4.13 14.65 33.39
C LYS A 110 3.92 14.38 31.91
N PHE A 111 4.91 13.77 31.27
CA PHE A 111 4.80 13.36 29.88
C PHE A 111 3.94 12.10 29.78
N VAL A 112 2.88 12.17 28.97
CA VAL A 112 2.01 11.04 28.66
C VAL A 112 2.41 10.47 27.31
N THR A 113 2.78 9.21 27.29
CA THR A 113 3.33 8.51 26.13
C THR A 113 2.51 7.26 25.81
N ALA A 114 2.80 6.61 24.68
CA ALA A 114 2.16 5.34 24.34
C ALA A 114 2.43 4.21 25.36
N LYS A 115 3.46 4.35 26.21
CA LYS A 115 3.73 3.42 27.31
C LYS A 115 2.61 3.42 28.37
N ASP A 116 1.93 4.54 28.55
CA ASP A 116 0.94 4.73 29.61
C ASP A 116 -0.42 4.09 29.28
N PHE A 117 -0.59 3.53 28.08
CA PHE A 117 -1.75 2.72 27.75
C PHE A 117 -1.73 1.38 28.50
N ASN A 118 -2.87 1.04 29.06
CA ASN A 118 -3.24 -0.34 29.38
C ASN A 118 -3.97 -0.93 28.18
N ILE A 119 -3.66 -2.19 27.84
CA ILE A 119 -4.34 -2.91 26.77
C ILE A 119 -5.01 -4.13 27.39
N TYR A 120 -6.32 -4.27 27.20
CA TYR A 120 -7.11 -5.35 27.75
C TYR A 120 -7.58 -6.29 26.63
N PRO A 121 -7.38 -7.61 26.77
CA PRO A 121 -7.93 -8.58 25.84
C PRO A 121 -9.44 -8.75 26.04
N LEU A 122 -10.09 -9.49 25.14
CA LEU A 122 -11.47 -9.94 25.35
C LEU A 122 -11.58 -10.84 26.59
N ILE A 123 -12.76 -10.88 27.18
CA ILE A 123 -13.10 -11.86 28.23
C ILE A 123 -12.83 -13.28 27.69
N PRO A 124 -12.26 -14.21 28.49
CA PRO A 124 -11.83 -15.53 28.01
C PRO A 124 -12.88 -16.30 27.19
N LYS A 125 -14.16 -16.25 27.58
CA LYS A 125 -15.25 -16.90 26.85
C LYS A 125 -15.43 -16.35 25.43
N ILE A 126 -15.26 -15.05 25.24
CA ILE A 126 -15.36 -14.41 23.91
C ILE A 126 -14.08 -14.68 23.13
N GLN A 127 -12.91 -14.57 23.78
CA GLN A 127 -11.63 -14.85 23.15
C GLN A 127 -11.55 -16.28 22.58
N MET A 128 -12.02 -17.29 23.32
CA MET A 128 -12.07 -18.66 22.81
C MET A 128 -12.90 -18.79 21.53
N ARG A 129 -14.06 -18.11 21.44
CA ARG A 129 -14.90 -18.10 20.23
C ARG A 129 -14.20 -17.41 19.05
N VAL A 130 -13.34 -16.43 19.33
CA VAL A 130 -12.52 -15.76 18.30
C VAL A 130 -11.41 -16.68 17.82
N ASP A 131 -10.77 -17.42 18.74
CA ASP A 131 -9.69 -18.36 18.41
C ASP A 131 -10.19 -19.58 17.60
N GLU A 132 -11.49 -19.90 17.68
CA GLU A 132 -12.16 -20.96 16.91
C GLU A 132 -12.59 -20.53 15.49
N ILE A 133 -12.35 -19.28 15.08
CA ILE A 133 -12.72 -18.81 13.74
C ILE A 133 -11.80 -19.45 12.69
N GLU A 134 -12.34 -20.42 11.96
CA GLU A 134 -11.73 -20.98 10.76
C GLU A 134 -12.26 -20.26 9.50
N ASP A 135 -11.37 -19.97 8.54
CA ASP A 135 -11.69 -19.41 7.22
C ASP A 135 -12.50 -18.08 7.22
N GLY A 136 -12.40 -17.29 8.28
CA GLY A 136 -13.03 -15.96 8.37
C GLY A 136 -14.56 -15.99 8.46
N ASN A 137 -15.17 -17.17 8.65
CA ASN A 137 -16.62 -17.29 8.76
C ASN A 137 -17.06 -17.03 10.21
N ILE A 138 -17.22 -15.75 10.55
CA ILE A 138 -17.62 -15.32 11.88
C ILE A 138 -19.14 -15.49 12.04
N ASN A 139 -19.56 -16.21 13.09
CA ASN A 139 -20.96 -16.30 13.47
C ASN A 139 -21.56 -14.87 13.67
N PRO A 140 -22.73 -14.55 13.08
CA PRO A 140 -23.38 -13.24 13.23
C PRO A 140 -23.47 -12.72 14.68
N GLU A 141 -23.78 -13.59 15.64
CA GLU A 141 -23.86 -13.20 17.06
C GLU A 141 -22.50 -12.73 17.60
N LEU A 142 -21.42 -13.46 17.28
CA LEU A 142 -20.07 -13.08 17.70
C LEU A 142 -19.65 -11.78 17.00
N LYS A 143 -19.99 -11.65 15.73
CA LYS A 143 -19.73 -10.44 14.95
C LYS A 143 -20.40 -9.21 15.59
N ASP A 144 -21.67 -9.30 15.96
CA ASP A 144 -22.39 -8.21 16.63
C ASP A 144 -21.76 -7.84 17.98
N ILE A 145 -21.33 -8.83 18.77
CA ILE A 145 -20.61 -8.60 20.04
C ILE A 145 -19.32 -7.81 19.79
N LEU A 146 -18.52 -8.21 18.80
CA LEU A 146 -17.22 -7.60 18.50
C LEU A 146 -17.36 -6.21 17.84
N GLU A 147 -18.40 -6.01 17.03
CA GLU A 147 -18.70 -4.71 16.39
C GLU A 147 -19.30 -3.70 17.38
N SER A 148 -19.97 -4.17 18.44
CA SER A 148 -20.50 -3.29 19.49
C SER A 148 -19.41 -2.51 20.24
N LYS A 149 -18.18 -3.04 20.26
CA LYS A 149 -17.02 -2.45 20.98
C LYS A 149 -17.33 -2.06 22.43
N ASN A 150 -18.26 -2.77 23.08
CA ASN A 150 -18.65 -2.48 24.45
C ASN A 150 -17.49 -2.84 25.40
N ILE A 151 -17.17 -1.94 26.32
CA ILE A 151 -16.13 -2.11 27.34
C ILE A 151 -16.34 -3.38 28.19
N GLU A 152 -17.59 -3.80 28.38
CA GLU A 152 -17.96 -5.01 29.13
C GLU A 152 -17.49 -6.31 28.48
N ASN A 153 -17.10 -6.29 27.19
CA ASN A 153 -16.59 -7.46 26.49
C ASN A 153 -15.11 -7.74 26.77
N TYR A 154 -14.42 -6.85 27.49
CA TYR A 154 -12.98 -6.90 27.73
C TYR A 154 -12.64 -7.20 29.19
N ASP A 155 -11.54 -7.91 29.41
CA ASP A 155 -11.07 -8.26 30.75
C ASP A 155 -10.21 -7.14 31.36
N LEU A 156 -10.89 -6.15 31.96
CA LEU A 156 -10.24 -5.01 32.62
C LEU A 156 -9.40 -5.38 33.85
N LYS A 157 -9.48 -6.63 34.35
CA LYS A 157 -8.71 -7.07 35.51
C LYS A 157 -7.32 -7.58 35.12
N ASN A 158 -7.19 -8.07 33.89
CA ASN A 158 -5.98 -8.73 33.40
C ASN A 158 -5.44 -8.02 32.14
N PRO A 159 -4.75 -6.87 32.30
CA PRO A 159 -4.10 -6.22 31.17
C PRO A 159 -3.03 -7.11 30.53
N LEU A 160 -2.74 -6.87 29.25
CA LEU A 160 -1.64 -7.52 28.55
C LEU A 160 -0.30 -7.26 29.24
N SER A 161 0.60 -8.24 29.15
CA SER A 161 1.97 -8.09 29.66
C SER A 161 2.74 -7.00 28.91
N GLU A 162 3.69 -6.37 29.60
CA GLU A 162 4.54 -5.32 29.02
C GLU A 162 5.24 -5.79 27.73
N LYS A 163 5.68 -7.05 27.65
CA LYS A 163 6.28 -7.61 26.43
C LYS A 163 5.32 -7.61 25.24
N LYS A 164 4.04 -7.96 25.45
CA LYS A 164 3.03 -7.90 24.38
C LYS A 164 2.73 -6.46 23.98
N LYS A 165 2.65 -5.55 24.95
CA LYS A 165 2.47 -4.11 24.71
C LYS A 165 3.63 -3.51 23.90
N GLU A 166 4.84 -3.91 24.21
CA GLU A 166 6.05 -3.51 23.46
C GLU A 166 6.01 -4.00 22.01
N ASN A 167 5.54 -5.22 21.77
CA ASN A 167 5.37 -5.71 20.40
C ASN A 167 4.31 -4.91 19.62
N ILE A 168 3.27 -4.41 20.29
CA ILE A 168 2.20 -3.60 19.67
C ILE A 168 2.68 -2.17 19.36
N PHE A 169 3.43 -1.53 20.26
CA PHE A 169 3.85 -0.13 20.06
C PHE A 169 5.26 0.04 19.45
N ARG A 170 6.07 -1.02 19.42
CA ARG A 170 7.49 -1.04 18.99
C ARG A 170 8.26 0.24 19.39
N PRO A 171 8.58 0.40 20.69
CA PRO A 171 9.33 1.56 21.17
C PRO A 171 10.71 1.66 20.52
N PHE A 172 11.19 2.89 20.33
CA PHE A 172 12.45 3.18 19.68
C PHE A 172 13.56 3.47 20.70
N ILE A 173 14.80 3.18 20.32
CA ILE A 173 15.97 3.45 21.16
C ILE A 173 16.51 4.84 20.79
N PHE A 174 16.59 5.72 21.78
CA PHE A 174 17.20 7.03 21.65
C PHE A 174 18.10 7.28 22.86
N LYS A 175 19.35 7.67 22.62
CA LYS A 175 20.35 7.88 23.68
C LYS A 175 20.50 6.70 24.66
N LYS A 176 20.42 5.47 24.16
CA LYS A 176 20.45 4.20 24.94
C LYS A 176 19.23 3.98 25.85
N GLU A 177 18.19 4.80 25.72
CA GLU A 177 16.94 4.65 26.45
C GLU A 177 15.79 4.27 25.52
N LYS A 178 14.85 3.51 26.07
CA LYS A 178 13.66 3.05 25.37
C LYS A 178 12.58 4.11 25.44
N ASN A 179 12.16 4.61 24.30
CA ASN A 179 11.25 5.74 24.18
C ASN A 179 9.98 5.33 23.42
N TYR A 180 8.87 5.97 23.78
CA TYR A 180 7.56 5.75 23.18
C TYR A 180 7.04 7.07 22.60
N CYS A 181 6.09 6.99 21.67
CA CYS A 181 5.47 8.16 21.08
C CYS A 181 4.85 9.07 22.16
N LEU A 182 5.22 10.34 22.17
CA LEU A 182 4.68 11.35 23.07
C LEU A 182 3.27 11.77 22.61
N ILE A 183 2.30 11.63 23.50
CA ILE A 183 0.89 11.95 23.23
C ILE A 183 0.59 13.39 23.67
N THR A 184 0.85 13.70 24.94
CA THR A 184 0.59 15.01 25.54
C THR A 184 1.46 15.20 26.78
N GLU A 185 1.46 16.41 27.31
CA GLU A 185 1.97 16.73 28.65
C GLU A 185 0.80 17.12 29.55
N LEU A 186 0.85 16.71 30.81
CA LEU A 186 -0.01 17.21 31.88
C LEU A 186 0.85 18.11 32.77
N LYS A 187 0.26 19.21 33.24
CA LYS A 187 0.94 20.25 34.03
C LYS A 187 0.48 20.21 35.47
N ASN A 188 1.39 20.56 36.37
CA ASN A 188 1.03 20.92 37.72
C ASN A 188 0.19 22.21 37.71
N THR A 189 -0.91 22.21 38.44
CA THR A 189 -1.79 23.37 38.61
C THR A 189 -1.43 24.19 39.87
N ASN A 190 -0.49 23.70 40.69
CA ASN A 190 -0.11 24.23 42.00
C ASN A 190 -1.30 24.41 42.95
N THR A 191 -2.34 23.60 42.80
CA THR A 191 -3.52 23.61 43.68
C THR A 191 -3.84 22.19 44.14
N GLU A 192 -4.14 22.02 45.43
CA GLU A 192 -4.37 20.70 46.04
C GLU A 192 -5.58 19.96 45.42
N ASN A 193 -6.59 20.71 44.95
CA ASN A 193 -7.88 20.15 44.51
C ASN A 193 -8.09 20.11 43.00
N MET A 194 -7.20 20.69 42.19
CA MET A 194 -7.30 20.60 40.72
C MET A 194 -6.07 19.90 40.20
N GLN A 195 -6.19 18.70 39.68
CA GLN A 195 -5.09 17.99 39.01
C GLN A 195 -5.48 17.76 37.57
N GLN A 196 -4.53 17.92 36.65
CA GLN A 196 -4.79 17.54 35.27
C GLN A 196 -4.89 16.01 35.15
N THR A 197 -5.91 15.58 34.44
CA THR A 197 -6.36 14.21 34.28
C THR A 197 -6.66 13.94 32.82
N LEU A 198 -6.37 12.72 32.40
CA LEU A 198 -6.74 12.18 31.11
C LEU A 198 -7.28 10.77 31.31
N ASP A 199 -8.54 10.56 30.93
CA ASP A 199 -9.23 9.26 30.95
C ASP A 199 -9.93 9.09 29.60
N LEU A 200 -9.42 8.16 28.80
CA LEU A 200 -10.03 7.75 27.54
C LEU A 200 -9.83 6.27 27.31
N TYR A 201 -10.71 5.70 26.50
CA TYR A 201 -10.54 4.33 26.01
C TYR A 201 -11.05 4.18 24.59
N GLY A 202 -10.57 3.16 23.88
CA GLY A 202 -11.02 2.88 22.53
C GLY A 202 -10.60 1.52 22.02
N VAL A 203 -11.24 1.10 20.93
CA VAL A 203 -10.96 -0.15 20.24
C VAL A 203 -10.63 0.18 18.78
N PRO A 204 -9.38 -0.02 18.32
CA PRO A 204 -8.99 0.38 16.98
C PRO A 204 -9.73 -0.45 15.93
N SER A 205 -9.82 0.09 14.72
CA SER A 205 -10.49 -0.56 13.59
C SER A 205 -9.49 -1.08 12.57
N LEU A 206 -9.91 -2.07 11.78
CA LEU A 206 -9.20 -2.53 10.59
C LEU A 206 -9.59 -1.67 9.39
N SER A 207 -8.60 -1.14 8.66
CA SER A 207 -8.83 -0.50 7.37
C SER A 207 -7.54 -0.49 6.53
N THR A 208 -7.49 0.32 5.47
CA THR A 208 -6.35 0.44 4.55
C THR A 208 -5.96 1.90 4.35
N GLY A 209 -4.75 2.15 3.84
CA GLY A 209 -4.27 3.50 3.53
C GLY A 209 -5.13 4.29 2.54
N LYS A 210 -6.08 3.65 1.83
CA LYS A 210 -7.11 4.35 1.04
C LYS A 210 -8.04 5.20 1.89
N GLU A 211 -8.40 4.74 3.08
CA GLU A 211 -9.31 5.45 3.98
C GLU A 211 -8.62 6.69 4.55
N HIS A 212 -7.42 6.50 5.11
CA HIS A 212 -6.63 7.58 5.69
C HIS A 212 -5.17 7.14 5.86
N SER A 213 -4.23 8.10 5.82
CA SER A 213 -2.80 7.87 6.05
C SER A 213 -2.43 7.19 7.38
N ARG A 214 -3.33 7.18 8.39
CA ARG A 214 -3.10 6.49 9.66
C ARG A 214 -3.08 4.97 9.50
N TYR A 215 -3.70 4.48 8.43
CA TYR A 215 -3.75 3.08 8.04
C TYR A 215 -2.64 2.73 7.04
N GLN A 216 -1.67 3.60 6.81
CA GLN A 216 -0.55 3.31 5.90
C GLN A 216 0.40 2.29 6.55
N SER A 217 0.73 1.23 5.82
CA SER A 217 1.56 0.11 6.30
C SER A 217 3.06 0.38 6.26
N VAL A 218 3.49 1.51 5.68
CA VAL A 218 4.89 1.86 5.46
C VAL A 218 5.14 3.34 5.70
N SER A 219 6.35 3.71 6.13
CA SER A 219 6.81 5.10 6.12
C SER A 219 7.56 5.46 4.82
N LEU A 220 8.08 4.45 4.11
CA LEU A 220 8.77 4.59 2.84
C LEU A 220 8.38 3.44 1.91
N ALA A 221 8.00 3.78 0.68
CA ALA A 221 7.90 2.86 -0.45
C ALA A 221 8.11 3.65 -1.75
N ASN A 222 9.33 3.60 -2.26
CA ASN A 222 9.72 4.31 -3.49
C ASN A 222 10.56 3.43 -4.40
N TYR A 223 10.70 3.88 -5.64
CA TYR A 223 11.65 3.31 -6.57
C TYR A 223 12.24 4.41 -7.45
N THR A 224 13.44 4.15 -7.97
CA THR A 224 14.13 4.98 -8.96
C THR A 224 14.60 4.11 -10.12
N PHE A 225 14.76 4.69 -11.31
CA PHE A 225 15.35 3.97 -12.44
C PHE A 225 16.86 3.84 -12.23
N VAL A 226 17.42 2.67 -12.55
CA VAL A 226 18.87 2.49 -12.47
C VAL A 226 19.54 3.26 -13.60
N LYS A 227 20.46 4.17 -13.21
CA LYS A 227 21.21 5.03 -14.11
C LYS A 227 22.10 4.21 -15.04
N ASP A 228 22.20 4.65 -16.29
CA ASP A 228 23.15 4.09 -17.26
C ASP A 228 24.39 4.98 -17.30
N GLN A 229 25.44 4.52 -16.63
CA GLN A 229 26.69 5.28 -16.54
C GLN A 229 27.32 5.51 -17.92
N THR A 230 27.20 4.56 -18.84
CA THR A 230 27.79 4.69 -20.19
C THR A 230 27.10 5.78 -21.00
N MET A 231 25.77 5.90 -20.89
CA MET A 231 25.02 7.01 -21.50
C MET A 231 25.31 8.34 -20.84
N ILE A 232 25.49 8.37 -19.51
CA ILE A 232 25.83 9.60 -18.80
C ILE A 232 27.21 10.11 -19.26
N ASP A 233 28.20 9.23 -19.32
CA ASP A 233 29.56 9.58 -19.70
C ASP A 233 29.65 10.04 -21.16
N SER A 234 28.87 9.42 -22.06
CA SER A 234 28.83 9.81 -23.48
C SER A 234 28.21 11.20 -23.66
N VAL A 235 27.11 11.50 -22.96
CA VAL A 235 26.46 12.82 -22.98
C VAL A 235 27.36 13.89 -22.39
N ILE A 236 28.05 13.60 -21.27
CA ILE A 236 29.02 14.53 -20.68
C ILE A 236 30.12 14.85 -21.70
N SER A 237 30.67 13.83 -22.36
CA SER A 237 31.72 14.00 -23.38
C SER A 237 31.25 14.82 -24.58
N GLU A 238 30.02 14.58 -25.06
CA GLU A 238 29.40 15.33 -26.14
C GLU A 238 29.22 16.80 -25.76
N LYS A 239 28.67 17.08 -24.57
CA LYS A 239 28.45 18.47 -24.11
C LYS A 239 29.75 19.22 -23.85
N ILE A 240 30.76 18.56 -23.29
CA ILE A 240 32.10 19.16 -23.13
C ILE A 240 32.65 19.61 -24.48
N SER A 241 32.48 18.77 -25.52
CA SER A 241 32.93 19.06 -26.88
C SER A 241 32.12 20.19 -27.53
N LEU A 242 30.80 20.21 -27.36
CA LEU A 242 29.91 21.23 -27.93
C LEU A 242 30.10 22.61 -27.28
N GLU A 243 30.29 22.65 -25.96
CA GLU A 243 30.43 23.89 -25.18
C GLU A 243 31.89 24.37 -25.08
N ASN A 244 32.85 23.62 -25.64
CA ASN A 244 34.29 23.89 -25.56
C ASN A 244 34.77 24.12 -24.11
N VAL A 245 34.36 23.23 -23.20
CA VAL A 245 34.68 23.36 -21.77
C VAL A 245 36.20 23.14 -21.56
N PRO A 246 36.91 24.11 -20.95
CA PRO A 246 38.34 23.96 -20.65
C PRO A 246 38.62 22.74 -19.77
N GLU A 247 39.72 22.03 -20.00
CA GLU A 247 40.11 20.81 -19.27
C GLU A 247 40.04 20.98 -17.74
N GLU A 248 40.51 22.12 -17.23
CA GLU A 248 40.50 22.47 -15.80
C GLU A 248 39.08 22.51 -15.18
N LYS A 249 38.04 22.71 -15.98
CA LYS A 249 36.64 22.83 -15.55
C LYS A 249 35.79 21.61 -15.92
N GLN A 250 36.35 20.62 -16.61
CA GLN A 250 35.58 19.47 -17.09
C GLN A 250 35.02 18.62 -15.95
N GLU A 251 35.77 18.45 -14.86
CA GLU A 251 35.29 17.68 -13.69
C GLU A 251 34.12 18.39 -12.98
N GLU A 252 34.22 19.71 -12.78
CA GLU A 252 33.13 20.51 -12.20
C GLU A 252 31.89 20.49 -13.12
N PHE A 253 32.11 20.63 -14.42
CA PHE A 253 31.05 20.54 -15.42
C PHE A 253 30.38 19.17 -15.43
N ALA A 254 31.16 18.08 -15.43
CA ALA A 254 30.65 16.72 -15.35
C ALA A 254 29.80 16.53 -14.09
N ARG A 255 30.29 16.96 -12.92
CA ARG A 255 29.54 16.88 -11.66
C ARG A 255 28.23 17.66 -11.71
N LYS A 256 28.24 18.86 -12.29
CA LYS A 256 27.03 19.67 -12.48
C LYS A 256 26.01 18.94 -13.35
N ILE A 257 26.43 18.41 -14.49
CA ILE A 257 25.56 17.66 -15.41
C ILE A 257 25.03 16.39 -14.74
N THR A 258 25.87 15.66 -14.01
CA THR A 258 25.42 14.48 -13.26
C THR A 258 24.33 14.86 -12.26
N LEU A 259 24.50 15.94 -11.49
CA LEU A 259 23.49 16.38 -10.52
C LEU A 259 22.19 16.87 -11.19
N SER A 260 22.27 17.55 -12.33
CA SER A 260 21.09 18.15 -12.97
C SER A 260 20.35 17.22 -13.93
N GLU A 261 21.03 16.25 -14.54
CA GLU A 261 20.51 15.50 -15.69
C GLU A 261 20.67 13.98 -15.62
N SER A 262 21.49 13.42 -14.71
CA SER A 262 21.76 11.97 -14.70
C SER A 262 20.51 11.10 -14.56
N GLU A 263 19.45 11.60 -13.93
CA GLU A 263 18.18 10.88 -13.78
C GLU A 263 17.44 10.65 -15.11
N ARG A 264 17.80 11.37 -16.18
CA ARG A 264 17.24 11.19 -17.53
C ARG A 264 17.88 10.01 -18.28
N TYR A 265 19.05 9.56 -17.82
CA TYR A 265 19.89 8.55 -18.46
C TYR A 265 19.88 7.30 -17.60
N TYR A 266 18.94 6.41 -17.91
CA TYR A 266 18.70 5.15 -17.22
C TYR A 266 18.76 3.99 -18.20
N LYS A 267 18.95 2.79 -17.68
CA LYS A 267 18.99 1.56 -18.49
C LYS A 267 17.63 1.32 -19.14
N ARG A 268 17.63 1.11 -20.46
CA ARG A 268 16.44 0.99 -21.29
C ARG A 268 16.42 -0.36 -22.02
N ASP A 269 15.22 -0.89 -22.21
CA ASP A 269 14.99 -2.09 -23.02
C ASP A 269 14.83 -1.74 -24.51
N ILE A 270 14.52 -2.75 -25.32
CA ILE A 270 14.33 -2.60 -26.78
C ILE A 270 13.26 -1.60 -27.19
N ASP A 271 12.30 -1.28 -26.29
CA ASP A 271 11.23 -0.31 -26.55
C ASP A 271 11.58 1.09 -26.01
N ASN A 272 12.82 1.29 -25.56
CA ASN A 272 13.29 2.50 -24.87
C ASN A 272 12.62 2.77 -23.51
N GLU A 273 12.02 1.77 -22.88
CA GLU A 273 11.41 1.89 -21.55
C GLU A 273 12.37 1.38 -20.45
N PRO A 274 12.24 1.86 -19.19
CA PRO A 274 13.08 1.38 -18.10
C PRO A 274 12.78 -0.10 -17.81
N TYR A 275 13.82 -0.88 -17.52
CA TYR A 275 13.66 -2.30 -17.15
C TYR A 275 14.36 -2.68 -15.85
N GLU A 276 15.13 -1.78 -15.24
CA GLU A 276 15.86 -2.00 -13.99
C GLU A 276 15.59 -0.86 -13.00
N TYR A 277 15.28 -1.23 -11.76
CA TYR A 277 14.78 -0.34 -10.72
C TYR A 277 15.50 -0.58 -9.40
N GLU A 278 15.77 0.48 -8.67
CA GLU A 278 16.18 0.42 -7.26
C GLU A 278 14.96 0.73 -6.40
N PHE A 279 14.57 -0.21 -5.54
CA PHE A 279 13.36 -0.13 -4.72
C PHE A 279 13.75 -0.02 -3.25
N SER A 280 13.06 0.82 -2.48
CA SER A 280 13.28 0.93 -1.03
C SER A 280 11.96 0.93 -0.24
N ILE A 281 11.93 0.19 0.88
CA ILE A 281 10.75 -0.02 1.72
C ILE A 281 11.12 0.09 3.20
N LYS A 282 10.33 0.85 3.96
CA LYS A 282 10.39 0.89 5.43
C LYS A 282 9.01 0.58 6.02
N SER A 283 8.87 -0.61 6.59
CA SER A 283 7.64 -1.08 7.22
C SER A 283 7.26 -0.25 8.46
N VAL A 284 5.96 -0.01 8.61
CA VAL A 284 5.28 0.48 9.81
C VAL A 284 4.06 -0.42 10.04
N HIS A 285 4.27 -1.74 9.93
CA HIS A 285 3.24 -2.77 9.98
C HIS A 285 3.70 -3.98 10.81
N TYR A 286 2.77 -4.86 11.17
CA TYR A 286 3.09 -6.15 11.81
C TYR A 286 4.09 -6.98 10.97
N LEU A 287 3.91 -6.95 9.65
CA LEU A 287 4.79 -7.61 8.68
C LEU A 287 6.04 -6.78 8.40
N GLU A 288 7.14 -7.45 8.15
CA GLU A 288 8.41 -6.81 7.78
C GLU A 288 8.41 -6.33 6.31
N SER A 289 9.38 -5.49 5.94
CA SER A 289 9.40 -4.82 4.63
C SER A 289 9.36 -5.79 3.43
N GLY A 290 10.03 -6.95 3.53
CA GLY A 290 10.01 -7.97 2.48
C GLY A 290 8.65 -8.67 2.36
N GLU A 291 8.01 -8.95 3.49
CA GLU A 291 6.67 -9.54 3.56
C GLU A 291 5.61 -8.58 3.02
N ILE A 292 5.72 -7.28 3.31
CA ILE A 292 4.88 -6.23 2.72
C ILE A 292 4.97 -6.23 1.19
N PHE A 293 6.19 -6.34 0.65
CA PHE A 293 6.41 -6.38 -0.80
C PHE A 293 5.68 -7.58 -1.43
N MET A 294 5.88 -8.78 -0.89
CA MET A 294 5.19 -9.99 -1.36
C MET A 294 3.68 -9.89 -1.18
N LYS A 295 3.21 -9.39 -0.04
CA LYS A 295 1.78 -9.23 0.24
C LYS A 295 1.10 -8.31 -0.77
N SER A 296 1.79 -7.26 -1.21
CA SER A 296 1.26 -6.39 -2.25
C SER A 296 1.11 -7.10 -3.59
N ILE A 297 2.01 -8.02 -3.94
CA ILE A 297 1.93 -8.79 -5.19
C ILE A 297 0.75 -9.77 -5.12
N GLU A 298 0.55 -10.45 -3.98
CA GLU A 298 -0.63 -11.30 -3.75
C GLU A 298 -1.93 -10.51 -3.94
N LEU A 299 -2.05 -9.33 -3.32
CA LEU A 299 -3.23 -8.48 -3.46
C LEU A 299 -3.48 -8.03 -4.90
N ILE A 300 -2.42 -7.81 -5.69
CA ILE A 300 -2.56 -7.50 -7.12
C ILE A 300 -3.06 -8.72 -7.89
N ILE A 301 -2.54 -9.91 -7.61
CA ILE A 301 -3.00 -11.17 -8.23
C ILE A 301 -4.48 -11.39 -7.93
N ASP A 302 -4.90 -11.22 -6.68
CA ASP A 302 -6.29 -11.36 -6.25
C ASP A 302 -7.22 -10.37 -6.98
N LYS A 303 -6.76 -9.12 -7.18
CA LYS A 303 -7.50 -8.12 -7.97
C LYS A 303 -7.63 -8.53 -9.43
N LEU A 304 -6.57 -9.01 -10.07
CA LEU A 304 -6.62 -9.50 -11.45
C LEU A 304 -7.59 -10.68 -11.61
N ASP A 305 -7.57 -11.61 -10.65
CA ASP A 305 -8.53 -12.74 -10.61
C ASP A 305 -9.97 -12.27 -10.41
N ASN A 306 -10.18 -11.31 -9.51
CA ASN A 306 -11.51 -10.73 -9.31
C ASN A 306 -12.00 -10.05 -10.59
N ILE A 307 -11.21 -9.17 -11.22
CA ILE A 307 -11.61 -8.50 -12.48
C ILE A 307 -11.96 -9.55 -13.55
N LYS A 308 -11.17 -10.60 -13.70
CA LYS A 308 -11.47 -11.71 -14.62
C LYS A 308 -12.78 -12.40 -14.27
N LEU A 309 -13.03 -12.69 -13.00
CA LEU A 309 -14.30 -13.27 -12.54
C LEU A 309 -15.49 -12.37 -12.87
N GLN A 310 -15.34 -11.05 -12.72
CA GLN A 310 -16.40 -10.09 -13.07
C GLN A 310 -16.65 -10.03 -14.59
N CYS A 311 -15.60 -10.16 -15.42
CA CYS A 311 -15.75 -10.34 -16.87
C CYS A 311 -16.55 -11.61 -17.20
N LEU A 312 -16.27 -12.74 -16.53
CA LEU A 312 -17.01 -13.99 -16.71
C LEU A 312 -18.47 -13.89 -16.25
N ASN A 313 -18.73 -13.19 -15.15
CA ASN A 313 -20.09 -12.96 -14.67
C ASN A 313 -20.88 -12.12 -15.68
N LEU A 314 -20.26 -11.09 -16.25
CA LEU A 314 -20.88 -10.26 -17.27
C LEU A 314 -21.24 -11.07 -18.53
N LEU A 315 -20.34 -11.94 -19.00
CA LEU A 315 -20.60 -12.82 -20.15
C LEU A 315 -21.71 -13.87 -19.91
N LYS A 316 -22.01 -14.17 -18.64
CA LYS A 316 -23.04 -15.13 -18.22
C LYS A 316 -24.34 -14.46 -17.78
N ASP A 317 -24.50 -13.16 -18.06
CA ASP A 317 -25.64 -12.33 -17.62
C ASP A 317 -25.89 -12.38 -16.10
N LYS A 318 -24.82 -12.54 -15.31
CA LYS A 318 -24.85 -12.47 -13.85
C LYS A 318 -24.51 -11.07 -13.38
N LYS A 319 -24.88 -10.74 -12.13
CA LYS A 319 -24.47 -9.49 -11.48
C LYS A 319 -22.94 -9.38 -11.52
N SER A 320 -22.44 -8.29 -12.09
CA SER A 320 -21.02 -8.00 -12.27
C SER A 320 -20.72 -6.58 -11.81
N SER A 321 -19.52 -6.36 -11.27
CA SER A 321 -18.98 -5.01 -11.06
C SER A 321 -18.28 -4.44 -12.30
N ILE A 322 -18.53 -5.02 -13.48
CA ILE A 322 -18.10 -4.50 -14.77
C ILE A 322 -19.34 -4.28 -15.64
N SER A 323 -19.39 -3.15 -16.33
CA SER A 323 -20.38 -2.87 -17.37
C SER A 323 -19.69 -2.40 -18.64
N VAL A 324 -20.34 -2.59 -19.80
CA VAL A 324 -19.78 -2.20 -21.09
C VAL A 324 -20.77 -1.33 -21.84
N ASN A 325 -20.29 -0.16 -22.25
CA ASN A 325 -21.03 0.81 -23.03
C ASN A 325 -20.43 0.92 -24.43
N LYS A 326 -21.19 0.54 -25.44
CA LYS A 326 -20.84 0.80 -26.83
C LYS A 326 -21.07 2.27 -27.16
N LYS A 327 -20.05 2.97 -27.68
CA LYS A 327 -20.20 4.35 -28.17
C LYS A 327 -20.47 4.40 -29.67
N ASN A 328 -19.80 3.54 -30.43
CA ASN A 328 -20.01 3.34 -31.87
C ASN A 328 -19.54 1.91 -32.24
N ASP A 329 -19.52 1.56 -33.52
CA ASP A 329 -19.20 0.19 -33.99
C ASP A 329 -17.76 -0.27 -33.73
N ILE A 330 -16.87 0.64 -33.33
CA ILE A 330 -15.46 0.37 -33.05
C ILE A 330 -15.06 0.67 -31.61
N LEU A 331 -15.79 1.53 -30.89
CA LEU A 331 -15.39 2.06 -29.59
C LEU A 331 -16.29 1.57 -28.45
N TYR A 332 -15.65 0.95 -27.47
CA TYR A 332 -16.26 0.34 -26.29
C TYR A 332 -15.66 0.93 -25.01
N ASP A 333 -16.52 1.41 -24.12
CA ASP A 333 -16.17 1.85 -22.77
C ASP A 333 -16.47 0.71 -21.79
N ILE A 334 -15.44 0.15 -21.15
CA ILE A 334 -15.55 -0.89 -20.14
C ILE A 334 -15.40 -0.23 -18.77
N ILE A 335 -16.50 -0.13 -18.04
CA ILE A 335 -16.56 0.49 -16.73
C ILE A 335 -16.31 -0.59 -15.69
N MET A 336 -15.26 -0.43 -14.88
CA MET A 336 -14.93 -1.31 -13.76
C MET A 336 -15.18 -0.55 -12.46
N TYR A 337 -16.19 -0.98 -11.70
CA TYR A 337 -16.51 -0.42 -10.39
C TYR A 337 -15.54 -0.95 -9.33
N ASN A 338 -15.24 -0.12 -8.33
CA ASN A 338 -14.26 -0.31 -7.25
C ASN A 338 -12.81 -0.44 -7.72
N GLU A 339 -12.54 -0.05 -8.97
CA GLU A 339 -11.21 0.00 -9.56
C GLU A 339 -10.78 1.42 -9.90
N GLY A 340 -9.47 1.65 -10.01
CA GLY A 340 -8.92 2.99 -10.16
C GLY A 340 -7.63 3.05 -10.97
N HIS A 341 -6.91 4.15 -10.83
CA HIS A 341 -5.72 4.44 -11.64
C HIS A 341 -4.62 3.36 -11.57
N THR A 342 -4.52 2.61 -10.47
CA THR A 342 -3.49 1.56 -10.32
C THR A 342 -3.73 0.43 -11.33
N MET A 343 -4.91 -0.20 -11.30
CA MET A 343 -5.28 -1.27 -12.24
C MET A 343 -5.46 -0.74 -13.66
N GLY A 344 -6.04 0.45 -13.82
CA GLY A 344 -6.20 1.06 -15.13
C GLY A 344 -4.88 1.27 -15.86
N ASN A 345 -3.88 1.85 -15.19
CA ASN A 345 -2.56 2.06 -15.78
C ASN A 345 -1.84 0.74 -16.09
N LEU A 346 -1.95 -0.26 -15.20
CA LEU A 346 -1.35 -1.57 -15.39
C LEU A 346 -1.91 -2.27 -16.64
N ILE A 347 -3.24 -2.41 -16.73
CA ILE A 347 -3.92 -3.10 -17.83
C ILE A 347 -3.67 -2.36 -19.15
N GLN A 348 -3.81 -1.03 -19.15
CA GLN A 348 -3.61 -0.21 -20.33
C GLN A 348 -2.18 -0.26 -20.85
N SER A 349 -1.17 -0.13 -19.97
CA SER A 349 0.23 -0.16 -20.36
C SER A 349 0.60 -1.52 -20.96
N HIS A 350 0.12 -2.60 -20.35
CA HIS A 350 0.32 -3.96 -20.87
C HIS A 350 -0.30 -4.17 -22.24
N ILE A 351 -1.57 -3.81 -22.42
CA ILE A 351 -2.27 -3.97 -23.71
C ILE A 351 -1.57 -3.14 -24.80
N VAL A 352 -1.32 -1.85 -24.55
CA VAL A 352 -0.70 -0.95 -25.54
C VAL A 352 0.67 -1.45 -25.97
N ARG A 353 1.49 -1.89 -25.01
CA ARG A 353 2.87 -2.28 -25.28
C ARG A 353 3.02 -3.67 -25.87
N ARG A 354 2.17 -4.63 -25.47
CA ARG A 354 2.35 -6.05 -25.80
C ARG A 354 1.40 -6.58 -26.85
N CYS A 355 0.26 -5.93 -27.03
CA CYS A 355 -0.85 -6.50 -27.78
C CYS A 355 -1.23 -5.71 -29.03
N ILE A 356 -0.83 -4.44 -29.14
CA ILE A 356 -1.20 -3.57 -30.26
C ILE A 356 -0.09 -3.55 -31.31
N ASN A 357 -0.41 -4.01 -32.51
CA ASN A 357 0.36 -3.89 -33.74
C ASN A 357 -0.60 -3.70 -34.93
N GLU A 358 -0.09 -3.62 -36.17
CA GLU A 358 -0.89 -3.35 -37.37
C GLU A 358 -1.99 -4.39 -37.64
N GLU A 359 -1.77 -5.65 -37.25
CA GLU A 359 -2.69 -6.76 -37.45
C GLU A 359 -3.61 -7.03 -36.25
N SER A 360 -3.37 -6.34 -35.12
CA SER A 360 -4.11 -6.57 -33.88
C SER A 360 -5.59 -6.24 -33.99
N MET A 361 -6.41 -6.99 -33.25
CA MET A 361 -7.84 -6.73 -33.07
C MET A 361 -8.12 -5.33 -32.51
N ILE A 362 -7.28 -4.90 -31.57
CA ILE A 362 -7.38 -3.60 -30.89
C ILE A 362 -6.38 -2.65 -31.52
N GLN A 363 -6.85 -1.46 -31.87
CA GLN A 363 -6.01 -0.36 -32.38
C GLN A 363 -5.61 0.62 -31.26
N LEU A 364 -6.48 0.80 -30.27
CA LEU A 364 -6.23 1.74 -29.18
C LEU A 364 -6.80 1.21 -27.87
N CYS A 365 -6.03 1.36 -26.80
CA CYS A 365 -6.48 1.10 -25.44
C CYS A 365 -6.04 2.27 -24.54
N GLY A 366 -6.97 2.80 -23.76
CA GLY A 366 -6.71 3.87 -22.81
C GLY A 366 -7.56 3.70 -21.56
N TYR A 367 -7.22 4.40 -20.48
CA TYR A 367 -8.08 4.45 -19.29
C TYR A 367 -8.30 5.87 -18.80
N LYS A 368 -9.44 6.10 -18.13
CA LYS A 368 -9.73 7.36 -17.44
C LYS A 368 -10.53 7.11 -16.17
N ARG A 369 -10.42 8.04 -15.22
CA ARG A 369 -11.32 8.16 -14.07
C ARG A 369 -12.17 9.40 -14.29
N THR A 370 -13.49 9.24 -14.35
CA THR A 370 -14.42 10.33 -14.69
C THR A 370 -14.60 11.33 -13.57
N HIS A 371 -14.61 10.87 -12.32
CA HIS A 371 -14.79 11.71 -11.15
C HIS A 371 -13.98 11.21 -9.94
N PRO A 372 -13.33 12.09 -9.15
CA PRO A 372 -12.58 11.69 -7.97
C PRO A 372 -13.41 10.98 -6.89
N LEU A 373 -14.69 11.32 -6.77
CA LEU A 373 -15.62 10.71 -5.79
C LEU A 373 -16.29 9.42 -6.29
N GLU A 374 -16.19 9.11 -7.59
CA GLU A 374 -16.67 7.83 -8.11
C GLU A 374 -15.54 6.82 -8.04
N GLU A 375 -15.78 5.70 -7.37
CA GLU A 375 -14.88 4.55 -7.36
C GLU A 375 -15.14 3.69 -8.59
N CYS A 376 -14.87 4.25 -9.77
CA CYS A 376 -14.85 3.47 -11.00
C CYS A 376 -13.75 3.97 -11.94
N MET A 377 -13.27 3.07 -12.79
CA MET A 377 -12.43 3.42 -13.92
C MET A 377 -13.10 2.99 -15.22
N ILE A 378 -12.83 3.73 -16.29
CA ILE A 378 -13.29 3.39 -17.64
C ILE A 378 -12.06 3.01 -18.47
N LEU A 379 -12.00 1.76 -18.92
CA LEU A 379 -11.06 1.29 -19.93
C LEU A 379 -11.74 1.44 -21.30
N PHE A 380 -11.23 2.31 -22.14
CA PHE A 380 -11.77 2.52 -23.48
C PHE A 380 -10.92 1.76 -24.50
N ILE A 381 -11.59 0.99 -25.34
CA ILE A 381 -10.98 0.13 -26.36
C ILE A 381 -11.55 0.51 -27.72
N SER A 382 -10.66 0.72 -28.70
CA SER A 382 -11.02 0.86 -30.11
C SER A 382 -10.59 -0.38 -30.87
N LEU A 383 -11.53 -0.99 -31.59
CA LEU A 383 -11.25 -2.04 -32.55
C LEU A 383 -10.53 -1.48 -33.77
N ASN A 384 -9.65 -2.27 -34.37
CA ASN A 384 -8.98 -1.96 -35.62
C ASN A 384 -9.98 -2.05 -36.80
N PRO A 385 -10.24 -0.95 -37.53
CA PRO A 385 -11.18 -0.94 -38.66
C PRO A 385 -10.82 -1.94 -39.78
N GLY A 386 -9.53 -2.26 -39.94
CA GLY A 386 -9.05 -3.22 -40.92
C GLY A 386 -9.19 -4.68 -40.49
N HIS A 387 -9.47 -4.96 -39.22
CA HIS A 387 -9.53 -6.31 -38.68
C HIS A 387 -10.87 -7.00 -39.00
N LYS A 388 -10.84 -8.33 -39.21
CA LYS A 388 -12.02 -9.13 -39.61
C LYS A 388 -13.19 -9.03 -38.63
N ILE A 389 -12.88 -8.80 -37.34
CA ILE A 389 -13.87 -8.64 -36.25
C ILE A 389 -14.92 -7.56 -36.53
N ILE A 390 -14.62 -6.54 -37.34
CA ILE A 390 -15.57 -5.46 -37.64
C ILE A 390 -16.83 -5.97 -38.33
N LYS A 391 -16.71 -7.07 -39.09
CA LYS A 391 -17.81 -7.71 -39.83
C LYS A 391 -18.64 -8.68 -38.98
N GLU A 392 -18.19 -8.98 -37.77
CA GLU A 392 -18.87 -9.90 -36.86
C GLU A 392 -20.13 -9.27 -36.26
N SER A 393 -21.01 -10.12 -35.72
CA SER A 393 -22.16 -9.66 -34.94
C SER A 393 -21.70 -8.91 -33.68
N GLU A 394 -22.52 -7.98 -33.18
CA GLU A 394 -22.18 -7.21 -31.97
C GLU A 394 -21.96 -8.10 -30.74
N THR A 395 -22.73 -9.18 -30.61
CA THR A 395 -22.55 -10.18 -29.56
C THR A 395 -21.18 -10.85 -29.67
N ASN A 396 -20.75 -11.22 -30.88
CA ASN A 396 -19.43 -11.81 -31.11
C ASN A 396 -18.31 -10.81 -30.82
N LYS A 397 -18.44 -9.55 -31.27
CA LYS A 397 -17.46 -8.48 -30.97
C LYS A 397 -17.27 -8.33 -29.48
N PHE A 398 -18.37 -8.21 -28.74
CA PHE A 398 -18.36 -8.11 -27.28
C PHE A 398 -17.69 -9.32 -26.63
N GLN A 399 -18.07 -10.54 -27.02
CA GLN A 399 -17.46 -11.77 -26.49
C GLN A 399 -15.95 -11.82 -26.76
N MET A 400 -15.51 -11.45 -27.96
CA MET A 400 -14.09 -11.44 -28.33
C MET A 400 -13.29 -10.39 -27.55
N ILE A 401 -13.83 -9.18 -27.37
CA ILE A 401 -13.21 -8.13 -26.54
C ILE A 401 -13.05 -8.62 -25.10
N MET A 402 -14.10 -9.16 -24.50
CA MET A 402 -14.05 -9.64 -23.11
C MET A 402 -13.10 -10.84 -22.97
N THR A 403 -13.09 -11.75 -23.95
CA THR A 403 -12.15 -12.89 -23.97
C THR A 403 -10.71 -12.43 -24.04
N PHE A 404 -10.40 -11.50 -24.94
CA PHE A 404 -9.07 -10.89 -25.05
C PHE A 404 -8.63 -10.27 -23.71
N ILE A 405 -9.48 -9.47 -23.07
CA ILE A 405 -9.15 -8.86 -21.77
C ILE A 405 -8.86 -9.92 -20.71
N MET A 406 -9.70 -10.97 -20.63
CA MET A 406 -9.50 -12.05 -19.67
C MET A 406 -8.21 -12.84 -19.92
N GLU A 407 -7.78 -12.98 -21.17
CA GLU A 407 -6.49 -13.58 -21.53
C GLU A 407 -5.34 -12.70 -21.06
N GLU A 408 -5.38 -11.40 -21.34
CA GLU A 408 -4.33 -10.45 -20.93
C GLU A 408 -4.24 -10.28 -19.40
N LEU A 409 -5.37 -10.35 -18.69
CA LEU A 409 -5.37 -10.40 -17.22
C LEU A 409 -4.64 -11.65 -16.69
N ASN A 410 -4.74 -12.80 -17.37
CA ASN A 410 -3.98 -13.99 -17.00
C ASN A 410 -2.50 -13.83 -17.28
N VAL A 411 -2.13 -13.22 -18.40
CA VAL A 411 -0.73 -12.93 -18.72
C VAL A 411 -0.11 -12.06 -17.63
N LEU A 412 -0.77 -10.97 -17.24
CA LEU A 412 -0.36 -10.12 -16.13
C LEU A 412 -0.24 -10.90 -14.82
N LYS A 413 -1.23 -11.74 -14.50
CA LYS A 413 -1.19 -12.58 -13.30
C LYS A 413 0.03 -13.49 -13.26
N GLU A 414 0.36 -14.17 -14.37
CA GLU A 414 1.53 -15.05 -14.43
C GLU A 414 2.86 -14.26 -14.35
N GLN A 415 2.90 -13.02 -14.85
CA GLN A 415 4.04 -12.12 -14.64
C GLN A 415 4.19 -11.75 -13.16
N PHE A 416 3.10 -11.38 -12.46
CA PHE A 416 3.17 -11.11 -11.02
C PHE A 416 3.54 -12.34 -10.20
N LYS A 417 3.06 -13.53 -10.55
CA LYS A 417 3.53 -14.79 -9.93
C LYS A 417 5.02 -15.03 -10.13
N THR A 418 5.55 -14.68 -11.29
CA THR A 418 6.99 -14.77 -11.56
C THR A 418 7.79 -13.81 -10.67
N ILE A 419 7.28 -12.59 -10.45
CA ILE A 419 7.88 -11.63 -9.50
C ILE A 419 7.80 -12.18 -8.07
N LEU A 420 6.64 -12.70 -7.66
CA LEU A 420 6.43 -13.28 -6.33
C LEU A 420 7.42 -14.43 -6.07
N LYS A 421 7.49 -15.39 -6.98
CA LYS A 421 8.44 -16.51 -6.89
C LYS A 421 9.89 -16.04 -6.81
N SER A 422 10.27 -15.06 -7.63
CA SER A 422 11.62 -14.49 -7.57
C SER A 422 11.89 -13.77 -6.24
N SER A 423 10.85 -13.23 -5.60
CA SER A 423 10.92 -12.58 -4.29
C SER A 423 11.09 -13.61 -3.18
N GLU A 424 10.36 -14.73 -3.23
CA GLU A 424 10.47 -15.86 -2.29
C GLU A 424 11.84 -16.55 -2.34
N GLU A 425 12.42 -16.67 -3.53
CA GLU A 425 13.75 -17.26 -3.75
C GLU A 425 14.89 -16.31 -3.35
N SER A 426 14.59 -15.02 -3.14
CA SER A 426 15.58 -13.99 -2.79
C SER A 426 15.74 -13.82 -1.28
N ASP A 427 16.73 -13.04 -0.86
CA ASP A 427 17.02 -12.76 0.55
C ASP A 427 16.15 -11.65 1.16
N LEU A 428 15.04 -11.25 0.52
CA LEU A 428 14.14 -10.21 1.03
C LEU A 428 13.57 -10.52 2.43
N ILE A 429 13.44 -11.81 2.77
CA ILE A 429 12.99 -12.27 4.08
C ILE A 429 14.18 -12.47 5.04
N LYS A 430 15.40 -12.71 4.53
CA LYS A 430 16.57 -13.06 5.35
C LYS A 430 17.30 -11.85 5.93
N GLY A 431 17.01 -10.64 5.46
CA GLY A 431 17.61 -9.39 5.97
C GLY A 431 17.09 -8.91 7.33
N SER A 432 16.11 -9.59 7.94
CA SER A 432 15.42 -9.21 9.18
C SER A 432 16.06 -9.78 10.46
N GLY A 433 17.30 -10.24 10.38
CA GLY A 433 18.07 -10.71 11.53
C GLY A 433 19.03 -9.63 12.05
N ASN A 434 18.56 -8.77 12.95
CA ASN A 434 19.32 -8.25 14.10
C ASN A 434 18.40 -7.55 15.11
#